data_AF-A0A9W9V445-F1
#
_entry.id   AF-A0A9W9V445-F1
#
_cell.length_a   1.000
_cell.length_b   1.000
_cell.length_c   1.000
_cell.angle_alpha   90.00
_cell.angle_beta   90.00
_cell.angle_gamma   90.00
#
_symmetry.space_group_name_H-M   'P 1'
#
loop_
_entity.id
_entity.type
_entity.pdbx_description
1 polymer ?
#
loop_
_entity_poly.entity_id
_entity_poly.type
_entity_poly.pdbx_seq_one_letter_code
_entity_poly.pdbx_strand_id
1 'polypeptide(L)'
;MRLSAILLATQTLQRPVMAWVGLQSVLSRPACYDSDVTVHVSKTTDQSFVNQVYDLDILYALAGKQILVSNSYNISSRLCEPLQTNTHSDTLQLMVHGASFNKNMWDSQY
;
A
#
# COMPACT_ATOMS: atom_id res chain seq x y z
N MET A 1 -11.53 77.15 -16.93
CA MET A 1 -12.00 76.53 -18.20
C MET A 1 -10.82 75.84 -18.86
N ARG A 2 -11.02 74.59 -19.30
CA ARG A 2 -10.08 73.68 -20.01
C ARG A 2 -8.98 73.05 -19.13
N LEU A 3 -8.63 71.77 -19.24
CA LEU A 3 -9.07 70.63 -20.05
C LEU A 3 -8.50 69.36 -19.36
N SER A 4 -9.23 68.25 -19.49
CA SER A 4 -8.96 66.93 -18.92
C SER A 4 -7.61 66.30 -19.32
N ALA A 5 -7.04 65.46 -18.45
CA ALA A 5 -6.38 64.22 -18.85
C ALA A 5 -6.40 63.21 -17.69
N ILE A 6 -7.05 62.08 -17.97
CA ILE A 6 -7.18 60.90 -17.11
C ILE A 6 -5.89 60.09 -17.23
N LEU A 7 -5.31 59.67 -16.11
CA LEU A 7 -4.28 58.62 -16.09
C LEU A 7 -4.70 57.53 -15.10
N LEU A 8 -5.10 56.38 -15.65
CA LEU A 8 -5.25 55.12 -14.94
C LEU A 8 -3.87 54.56 -14.57
N ALA A 9 -3.73 54.08 -13.34
CA ALA A 9 -2.81 53.00 -13.02
C ALA A 9 -3.32 52.23 -11.79
N THR A 10 -4.19 51.24 -12.04
CA THR A 10 -4.45 50.15 -11.10
C THR A 10 -3.19 49.28 -11.03
N GLN A 11 -2.48 49.32 -9.90
CA GLN A 11 -1.48 48.30 -9.58
C GLN A 11 -2.02 47.43 -8.44
N THR A 12 -2.58 46.31 -8.86
CA THR A 12 -2.84 45.12 -8.06
C THR A 12 -1.52 44.62 -7.47
N LEU A 13 -1.31 44.76 -6.16
CA LEU A 13 -0.22 44.07 -5.48
C LEU A 13 -0.63 42.61 -5.27
N GLN A 14 -0.23 41.81 -6.25
CA GLN A 14 -0.20 40.35 -6.20
C GLN A 14 0.65 39.91 -5.01
N ARG A 15 0.06 39.24 -4.02
CA ARG A 15 0.80 38.31 -3.16
C ARG A 15 0.81 36.96 -3.88
N PRO A 16 1.96 36.48 -4.40
CA PRO A 16 2.02 35.11 -4.85
C PRO A 16 1.90 34.20 -3.62
N VAL A 17 0.89 33.35 -3.66
CA VAL A 17 0.67 32.22 -2.75
C VAL A 17 1.93 31.35 -2.80
N MET A 18 2.76 31.41 -1.76
CA MET A 18 3.81 30.41 -1.52
C MET A 18 3.15 29.09 -1.09
N ALA A 19 2.62 28.36 -2.05
CA ALA A 19 2.22 26.96 -1.92
C ALA A 19 3.09 26.11 -2.86
N TRP A 20 4.41 26.14 -2.68
CA TRP A 20 5.38 25.41 -3.51
C TRP A 20 6.43 24.65 -2.68
N VAL A 21 6.07 24.20 -1.47
CA VAL A 21 6.95 23.33 -0.65
C VAL A 21 6.40 21.90 -0.54
N GLY A 22 5.24 21.59 -1.13
CA GLY A 22 4.59 20.28 -1.02
C GLY A 22 4.70 19.34 -2.23
N LEU A 23 5.33 19.76 -3.34
CA LEU A 23 5.30 19.01 -4.61
C LEU A 23 6.53 18.14 -4.87
N GLN A 24 7.66 18.38 -4.18
CA GLN A 24 8.89 17.60 -4.41
C GLN A 24 8.89 16.24 -3.70
N SER A 25 8.04 16.01 -2.71
CA SER A 25 7.92 14.70 -2.04
C SER A 25 7.18 13.65 -2.86
N VAL A 26 6.50 14.04 -3.94
CA VAL A 26 5.70 13.13 -4.79
C VAL A 26 6.56 12.45 -5.87
N LEU A 27 7.77 12.96 -6.14
CA LEU A 27 8.62 12.47 -7.24
C LEU A 27 9.70 11.48 -6.80
N SER A 28 9.92 11.33 -5.50
CA SER A 28 10.99 10.48 -4.98
C SER A 28 10.43 9.08 -4.68
N ARG A 29 10.65 8.12 -5.58
CA ARG A 29 10.21 6.73 -5.43
C ARG A 29 10.89 6.09 -4.20
N PRO A 30 10.16 5.38 -3.33
CA PRO A 30 10.78 4.66 -2.22
C PRO A 30 11.77 3.62 -2.72
N ALA A 31 12.79 3.32 -1.90
CA ALA A 31 13.71 2.22 -2.19
C ALA A 31 12.99 0.90 -1.86
N CYS A 32 12.79 0.04 -2.85
CA CYS A 32 12.04 -1.20 -2.68
C CYS A 32 12.88 -2.42 -3.04
N TYR A 33 12.72 -3.48 -2.26
CA TYR A 33 13.45 -4.74 -2.38
C TYR A 33 12.46 -5.90 -2.42
N ASP A 34 12.52 -6.70 -3.47
CA ASP A 34 11.75 -7.94 -3.55
C ASP A 34 12.46 -9.04 -2.75
N SER A 35 11.67 -9.79 -1.98
CA SER A 35 12.16 -10.90 -1.18
C SER A 35 11.09 -11.98 -1.03
N ASP A 36 11.52 -13.22 -0.84
CA ASP A 36 10.63 -14.33 -0.54
C ASP A 36 10.73 -14.71 0.95
N VAL A 37 9.58 -14.82 1.60
CA VAL A 37 9.44 -15.16 3.03
C VAL A 37 8.92 -16.57 3.14
N THR A 38 9.71 -17.46 3.75
CA THR A 38 9.26 -18.82 4.05
C THR A 38 8.44 -18.84 5.34
N VAL A 39 7.20 -19.33 5.24
CA VAL A 39 6.28 -19.48 6.36
C VAL A 39 5.92 -20.95 6.54
N HIS A 40 6.12 -21.45 7.75
CA HIS A 40 5.71 -22.79 8.14
C HIS A 40 4.36 -22.72 8.82
N VAL A 41 3.40 -23.49 8.33
CA VAL A 41 2.10 -23.67 8.99
C VAL A 41 1.97 -25.11 9.45
N SER A 42 1.38 -25.27 10.62
CA SER A 42 1.08 -26.58 11.18
C SER A 42 -0.41 -26.78 11.21
N LYS A 43 -0.86 -27.97 10.81
CA LYS A 43 -2.24 -28.40 10.89
C LYS A 43 -2.78 -28.23 12.31
N THR A 44 -3.97 -27.66 12.44
CA THR A 44 -4.64 -27.46 13.73
C THR A 44 -5.95 -28.22 13.86
N THR A 45 -6.38 -28.89 12.81
CA THR A 45 -7.60 -29.70 12.78
C THR A 45 -7.27 -31.17 13.03
N ASP A 46 -8.17 -31.86 13.74
CA ASP A 46 -8.04 -33.29 14.03
C ASP A 46 -8.41 -34.16 12.82
N GLN A 47 -9.16 -33.61 11.86
CA GLN A 47 -9.62 -34.32 10.67
C GLN A 47 -8.58 -34.33 9.54
N SER A 48 -8.55 -35.38 8.70
CA SER A 48 -7.63 -35.48 7.55
C SER A 48 -8.39 -35.32 6.24
N PHE A 49 -8.04 -34.29 5.45
CA PHE A 49 -8.77 -33.89 4.24
C PHE A 49 -8.10 -34.35 2.92
N VAL A 50 -7.29 -35.41 2.96
CA VAL A 50 -6.54 -35.88 1.77
C VAL A 50 -7.49 -36.53 0.76
N ASN A 51 -7.46 -36.08 -0.50
CA ASN A 51 -8.24 -36.61 -1.63
C ASN A 51 -9.78 -36.56 -1.46
N GLN A 52 -10.31 -35.65 -0.64
CA GLN A 52 -11.76 -35.48 -0.49
C GLN A 52 -12.31 -34.40 -1.44
N VAL A 53 -13.50 -34.65 -1.98
CA VAL A 53 -14.32 -33.61 -2.64
C VAL A 53 -14.74 -32.62 -1.56
N TYR A 54 -14.90 -31.33 -1.92
CA TYR A 54 -15.24 -30.26 -0.98
C TYR A 54 -16.45 -30.64 -0.11
N ASP A 55 -16.19 -30.95 1.18
CA ASP A 55 -17.19 -31.38 2.17
C ASP A 55 -17.54 -30.23 3.12
N LEU A 56 -18.72 -30.28 3.73
CA LEU A 56 -19.17 -29.33 4.76
C LEU A 56 -18.17 -29.20 5.92
N ASP A 57 -17.48 -30.28 6.25
CA ASP A 57 -16.45 -30.30 7.30
C ASP A 57 -15.26 -29.38 6.96
N ILE A 58 -14.86 -29.32 5.68
CA ILE A 58 -13.83 -28.38 5.20
C ILE A 58 -14.32 -26.94 5.38
N LEU A 59 -15.59 -26.68 5.03
CA LEU A 59 -16.18 -25.35 5.18
C LEU A 59 -16.21 -24.91 6.65
N TYR A 60 -16.65 -25.78 7.57
CA TYR A 60 -16.69 -25.47 9.00
C TYR A 60 -15.29 -25.27 9.58
N ALA A 61 -14.33 -26.09 9.19
CA ALA A 61 -12.94 -25.95 9.63
C ALA A 61 -12.35 -24.60 9.15
N LEU A 62 -12.57 -24.21 7.89
CA LEU A 62 -12.13 -22.92 7.35
C LEU A 62 -12.84 -21.73 8.02
N ALA A 63 -14.15 -21.83 8.26
CA ALA A 63 -14.91 -20.81 8.98
C ALA A 63 -14.42 -20.63 10.42
N GLY A 64 -13.99 -21.72 11.06
CA GLY A 64 -13.31 -21.74 12.35
C GLY A 64 -11.85 -21.31 12.31
N LYS A 65 -11.32 -20.86 11.15
CA LYS A 65 -9.93 -20.46 10.93
C LYS A 65 -8.91 -21.56 11.25
N GLN A 66 -9.29 -22.83 11.09
CA GLN A 66 -8.38 -23.95 11.29
C GLN A 66 -7.45 -24.13 10.09
N ILE A 67 -6.22 -24.58 10.36
CA ILE A 67 -5.23 -24.94 9.35
C ILE A 67 -5.45 -26.42 8.99
N LEU A 68 -5.79 -26.67 7.72
CA LEU A 68 -6.17 -28.00 7.25
C LEU A 68 -4.98 -28.93 6.99
N VAL A 69 -3.82 -28.37 6.67
CA VAL A 69 -2.61 -29.10 6.30
C VAL A 69 -1.37 -28.45 6.89
N SER A 70 -0.35 -29.25 7.23
CA SER A 70 0.97 -28.76 7.58
C SER A 70 1.80 -28.60 6.30
N ASN A 71 2.36 -27.42 6.07
CA ASN A 71 3.21 -27.19 4.91
C ASN A 71 4.14 -25.98 5.12
N SER A 72 5.10 -25.83 4.23
CA SER A 72 5.95 -24.66 4.11
C SER A 72 5.59 -23.93 2.83
N TYR A 73 5.25 -22.65 2.95
CA TYR A 73 4.92 -21.79 1.82
C TYR A 73 6.01 -20.74 1.66
N ASN A 74 6.37 -20.46 0.42
CA ASN A 74 7.25 -19.34 0.11
C ASN A 74 6.39 -18.19 -0.42
N ILE A 75 6.34 -17.09 0.33
CA ILE A 75 5.50 -15.93 0.04
C ILE A 75 6.37 -14.86 -0.59
N SER A 76 6.07 -14.49 -1.84
CA SER A 76 6.76 -13.36 -2.46
C SER A 76 6.26 -12.04 -1.90
N SER A 77 7.20 -11.19 -1.50
CA SER A 77 6.95 -9.91 -0.83
C SER A 77 7.81 -8.81 -1.45
N ARG A 78 7.50 -7.57 -1.07
CA ARG A 78 8.30 -6.39 -1.39
C ARG A 78 8.33 -5.50 -0.16
N LEU A 79 9.53 -5.17 0.32
CA LEU A 79 9.74 -4.18 1.37
C LEU A 79 10.13 -2.86 0.72
N CYS A 80 9.47 -1.77 1.11
CA CYS A 80 9.80 -0.42 0.66
C CYS A 80 10.16 0.44 1.86
N GLU A 81 11.29 1.13 1.77
CA GLU A 81 11.79 2.04 2.79
C GLU A 81 11.60 3.50 2.34
N PRO A 82 11.16 4.39 3.24
CA PRO A 82 11.05 5.81 2.92
C PRO A 82 12.45 6.41 2.73
N LEU A 83 12.60 7.30 1.75
CA LEU A 83 13.88 7.95 1.46
C LEU A 83 14.37 8.91 2.56
N GLN A 84 13.44 9.34 3.42
CA GLN A 84 13.73 10.22 4.55
C GLN A 84 13.04 9.66 5.79
N THR A 85 13.72 9.75 6.93
CA THR A 85 13.09 9.46 8.21
C THR A 85 11.99 10.47 8.48
N ASN A 86 10.86 10.00 8.98
CA ASN A 86 9.70 10.81 9.33
C ASN A 86 9.16 10.38 10.69
N THR A 87 8.07 10.99 11.13
CA THR A 87 7.44 10.73 12.43
C THR A 87 6.88 9.31 12.59
N HIS A 88 6.91 8.49 11.54
CA HIS A 88 6.39 7.12 11.50
C HIS A 88 7.43 6.10 11.01
N SER A 89 8.73 6.42 11.10
CA SER A 89 9.81 5.52 10.67
C SER A 89 9.92 4.22 11.48
N ASP A 90 9.21 4.11 12.60
CA ASP A 90 9.08 2.92 13.44
C ASP A 90 7.88 2.02 13.06
N THR A 91 7.05 2.46 12.12
CA THR A 91 5.80 1.79 11.77
C THR A 91 5.95 0.97 10.49
N LEU A 92 5.53 -0.29 10.53
CA LEU A 92 5.42 -1.15 9.36
C LEU A 92 3.98 -1.19 8.85
N GLN A 93 3.77 -0.80 7.59
CA GLN A 93 2.48 -0.94 6.91
C GLN A 93 2.46 -2.21 6.08
N LEU A 94 1.61 -3.17 6.46
CA LEU A 94 1.42 -4.41 5.70
C LEU A 94 0.25 -4.27 4.71
N MET A 95 0.52 -4.53 3.42
CA MET A 95 -0.48 -4.49 2.36
C MET A 95 -0.67 -5.90 1.79
N VAL A 96 -1.88 -6.44 1.91
CA VAL A 96 -2.26 -7.78 1.43
C VAL A 96 -3.30 -7.62 0.32
N HIS A 97 -3.06 -8.25 -0.83
CA HIS A 97 -3.95 -8.13 -1.99
C HIS A 97 -5.21 -9.00 -1.83
N GLY A 98 -6.23 -8.68 -2.63
CA GLY A 98 -7.44 -9.50 -2.74
C GLY A 98 -7.25 -10.75 -3.62
N ALA A 99 -8.31 -11.54 -3.74
CA ALA A 99 -8.35 -12.68 -4.66
C ALA A 99 -8.11 -12.22 -6.11
N SER A 100 -7.44 -13.05 -6.90
CA SER A 100 -7.08 -12.80 -8.31
C SER A 100 -6.08 -11.67 -8.56
N PHE A 101 -5.55 -11.04 -7.52
CA PHE A 101 -4.48 -10.05 -7.60
C PHE A 101 -3.16 -10.60 -7.04
N ASN A 102 -2.09 -9.82 -7.15
CA ASN A 102 -0.79 -10.09 -6.55
C ASN A 102 -0.25 -8.81 -5.90
N LYS A 103 1.00 -8.84 -5.39
CA LYS A 103 1.64 -7.69 -4.73
C LYS A 103 1.68 -6.39 -5.55
N ASN A 104 1.56 -6.48 -6.88
CA ASN A 104 1.54 -5.31 -7.76
C ASN A 104 0.25 -4.49 -7.67
N MET A 105 -0.84 -5.03 -7.10
CA MET A 105 -2.09 -4.30 -6.90
C MET A 105 -1.90 -3.01 -6.09
N TRP A 106 -0.93 -3.03 -5.18
CA TRP A 106 -0.63 -1.90 -4.29
C TRP A 106 0.49 -1.00 -4.84
N ASP A 107 1.06 -1.32 -6.00
CA ASP A 107 2.09 -0.50 -6.63
C ASP A 107 1.43 0.59 -7.48
N SER A 108 1.67 1.86 -7.11
CA SER A 108 1.11 3.05 -7.77
C SER A 108 1.59 3.32 -9.21
N GLN A 109 2.41 2.43 -9.79
CA GLN A 109 3.02 2.62 -11.11
C GLN A 109 2.33 1.89 -12.28
N TYR A 110 1.09 1.45 -12.09
CA TYR A 110 0.23 1.00 -13.20
C TYR A 110 -0.73 2.10 -13.64
#